data_AF-A0A3N6NSH8-F1
#
_entry.id   AF-A0A3N6NSH8-F1
#
_cell.length_a   1.000
_cell.length_b   1.000
_cell.length_c   1.000
_cell.angle_alpha   90.00
_cell.angle_beta   90.00
_cell.angle_gamma   90.00
#
_symmetry.space_group_name_H-M   'P 1'
#
loop_
_entity.id
_entity.type
_entity.pdbx_description
1 polymer ?
#
loop_
_entity_poly.entity_id
_entity_poly.type
_entity_poly.pdbx_seq_one_letter_code
_entity_poly.pdbx_strand_id
1 'polypeptide(L)'
;MADSFYSQRDFIGEQVKQNNLVTVTRIRSNRVFYRQFISKKKQKITSGHPRWYGDKFDLKDENTWHKPTGISQCIFTTKKGRQLTVTISGWKQMLMKGTQNYKMNRYPFTLLQINITDEVGNQIGKPMWLIVIGSRRQELSLIDCYESDRQRYDMEHLFRFGKQKLLMTAYSTPDVQHEENWFKLTLIAYVN
;
A
#
# COMPACT_ATOMS: atom_id res chain seq x y z
N MET A 1 -5.92 10.92 10.10
CA MET A 1 -6.58 9.61 9.91
C MET A 1 -5.46 8.62 9.62
N ALA A 2 -5.33 7.50 10.34
CA ALA A 2 -4.16 6.63 10.19
C ALA A 2 -4.27 5.81 8.90
N ASP A 3 -3.29 5.94 8.01
CA ASP A 3 -3.19 5.24 6.73
C ASP A 3 -3.50 3.72 6.80
N SER A 4 -3.17 3.08 7.92
CA SER A 4 -3.49 1.67 8.19
C SER A 4 -4.99 1.28 8.16
N PHE A 5 -5.92 2.24 8.14
CA PHE A 5 -7.35 1.95 7.98
C PHE A 5 -7.68 1.53 6.54
N TYR A 6 -6.93 2.00 5.54
CA TYR A 6 -7.11 1.62 4.14
C TYR A 6 -6.63 0.20 3.84
N SER A 7 -5.87 -0.42 4.73
CA SER A 7 -5.51 -1.84 4.59
C SER A 7 -6.48 -2.81 5.29
N GLN A 8 -7.64 -2.31 5.73
CA GLN A 8 -8.71 -3.18 6.22
C GLN A 8 -9.38 -3.94 5.08
N ARG A 9 -9.81 -5.16 5.39
CA ARG A 9 -10.39 -6.10 4.41
C ARG A 9 -11.62 -5.52 3.72
N ASP A 10 -12.42 -4.75 4.45
CA ASP A 10 -13.66 -4.16 3.91
C ASP A 10 -13.35 -3.03 2.92
N PHE A 11 -12.36 -2.18 3.21
CA PHE A 11 -11.91 -1.16 2.25
C PHE A 11 -11.34 -1.82 0.98
N ILE A 12 -10.40 -2.76 1.15
CA ILE A 12 -9.78 -3.46 0.02
C ILE A 12 -10.83 -4.24 -0.79
N GLY A 13 -11.80 -4.85 -0.11
CA GLY A 13 -12.87 -5.65 -0.70
C GLY A 13 -13.83 -4.86 -1.60
N GLU A 14 -14.02 -3.56 -1.34
CA GLU A 14 -14.77 -2.69 -2.24
C GLU A 14 -13.94 -2.26 -3.46
N GLN A 15 -12.65 -1.93 -3.27
CA GLN A 15 -11.81 -1.47 -4.38
C GLN A 15 -11.61 -2.52 -5.47
N VAL A 16 -11.56 -3.81 -5.09
CA VAL A 16 -11.38 -4.92 -6.05
C VAL A 16 -12.54 -5.10 -7.03
N LYS A 17 -13.69 -4.46 -6.81
CA LYS A 17 -14.82 -4.48 -7.75
C LYS A 17 -14.55 -3.61 -8.99
N GLN A 18 -13.59 -2.68 -8.91
CA GLN A 18 -13.28 -1.75 -9.98
C GLN A 18 -12.19 -2.32 -10.91
N ASN A 19 -12.57 -2.73 -12.11
CA ASN A 19 -11.67 -3.45 -13.03
C ASN A 19 -10.47 -2.62 -13.55
N ASN A 20 -10.56 -1.29 -13.50
CA ASN A 20 -9.51 -0.39 -13.99
C ASN A 20 -8.79 0.36 -12.86
N LEU A 21 -9.02 -0.04 -11.61
CA LEU A 21 -8.39 0.57 -10.45
C LEU A 21 -7.30 -0.34 -9.91
N VAL A 22 -6.12 0.25 -9.66
CA VAL A 22 -5.08 -0.35 -8.83
C VAL A 22 -4.94 0.48 -7.57
N THR A 23 -5.07 -0.18 -6.42
CA THR A 23 -5.01 0.45 -5.12
C THR A 23 -3.70 0.08 -4.43
N VAL A 24 -2.92 1.09 -4.06
CA VAL A 24 -1.71 0.96 -3.24
C VAL A 24 -2.01 1.48 -1.84
N THR A 25 -1.85 0.64 -0.83
CA THR A 25 -2.12 1.04 0.57
C THR A 25 -1.09 0.49 1.52
N ARG A 26 -0.79 1.25 2.58
CA ARG A 26 0.13 0.84 3.62
C ARG A 26 -0.50 -0.17 4.57
N ILE A 27 0.30 -1.15 4.99
CA ILE A 27 -0.12 -2.17 5.92
C ILE A 27 0.72 -2.18 7.20
N ARG A 28 0.06 -2.56 8.31
CA ARG A 28 0.74 -2.73 9.60
C ARG A 28 1.64 -3.96 9.55
N SER A 29 2.82 -3.85 10.13
CA SER A 29 3.84 -4.91 10.18
C SER A 29 3.50 -6.11 11.07
N ASN A 30 2.30 -6.16 11.67
CA ASN A 30 1.82 -7.30 12.48
C ASN A 30 0.83 -8.21 11.74
N ARG A 31 0.72 -8.07 10.42
CA ARG A 31 -0.20 -8.85 9.60
C ARG A 31 0.44 -10.14 9.12
N VAL A 32 -0.42 -11.11 8.82
CA VAL A 32 -0.05 -12.41 8.26
C VAL A 32 -0.74 -12.59 6.92
N PHE A 33 0.04 -12.98 5.92
CA PHE A 33 -0.39 -13.35 4.58
C PHE A 33 -0.03 -14.78 4.28
N TYR A 34 -0.41 -15.22 3.09
CA TYR A 34 -0.17 -16.57 2.61
C TYR A 34 0.19 -16.53 1.15
N ARG A 35 1.03 -17.46 0.72
CA ARG A 35 1.11 -17.77 -0.72
C ARG A 35 -0.20 -18.35 -1.20
N GLN A 36 -0.50 -18.14 -2.48
CA GLN A 36 -1.50 -18.96 -3.14
C GLN A 36 -1.08 -20.43 -3.11
N PHE A 37 -1.98 -21.30 -2.67
CA PHE A 37 -1.73 -22.74 -2.72
C PHE A 37 -1.71 -23.21 -4.18
N ILE A 38 -0.59 -23.81 -4.58
CA ILE A 38 -0.45 -24.44 -5.89
C ILE A 38 -0.49 -25.96 -5.66
N SER A 39 -1.57 -26.61 -6.11
CA SER A 39 -1.64 -28.07 -6.10
C SER A 39 -0.57 -28.64 -7.02
N LYS A 40 0.24 -29.58 -6.53
CA LYS A 40 1.15 -30.34 -7.41
C LYS A 40 0.30 -31.16 -8.37
N LYS A 41 0.47 -30.94 -9.68
CA LYS A 41 -0.22 -31.68 -10.75
C LYS A 41 -0.15 -33.18 -10.42
N LYS A 42 -1.32 -33.82 -10.27
CA LYS A 42 -1.60 -35.25 -9.92
C LYS A 42 -2.19 -35.54 -8.52
N GLN A 43 -2.54 -34.56 -7.69
CA GLN A 43 -3.44 -34.86 -6.57
C GLN A 43 -4.85 -35.11 -7.12
N LYS A 44 -5.43 -36.30 -6.87
CA LYS A 44 -6.86 -36.56 -7.11
C LYS A 44 -7.64 -35.42 -6.46
N ILE A 45 -8.62 -34.86 -7.18
CA ILE A 45 -9.58 -33.92 -6.60
C ILE A 45 -10.29 -34.69 -5.48
N THR A 46 -9.86 -34.47 -4.24
CA THR A 46 -10.52 -35.05 -3.08
C THR A 46 -11.82 -34.30 -2.85
N SER A 47 -12.88 -35.03 -2.54
CA SER A 47 -14.13 -34.44 -2.03
C SER A 47 -13.79 -33.61 -0.80
N GLY A 48 -14.07 -32.30 -0.85
CA GLY A 48 -13.79 -31.38 0.26
C GLY A 48 -13.67 -29.92 -0.19
N HIS A 49 -13.67 -29.03 0.80
CA HIS A 49 -13.50 -27.60 0.55
C HIS A 49 -12.09 -27.32 -0.03
N PRO A 50 -11.96 -26.58 -1.15
CA PRO A 50 -10.66 -26.37 -1.79
C PRO A 50 -9.66 -25.68 -0.86
N ARG A 51 -8.40 -26.14 -0.90
CA ARG A 51 -7.30 -25.47 -0.19
C ARG A 51 -6.83 -24.27 -1.01
N TRP A 52 -7.01 -23.07 -0.48
CA TRP A 52 -6.59 -21.82 -1.15
C TRP A 52 -5.26 -21.27 -0.65
N TYR A 53 -4.97 -21.47 0.63
CA TYR A 53 -3.83 -20.86 1.32
C TYR A 53 -2.67 -21.85 1.45
N GLY A 54 -1.51 -21.43 0.95
CA GLY A 54 -0.24 -22.15 1.04
C GLY A 54 0.54 -21.73 2.29
N ASP A 55 1.85 -21.56 2.12
CA ASP A 55 2.77 -21.24 3.20
C ASP A 55 2.46 -19.87 3.83
N LYS A 56 2.61 -19.80 5.16
CA LYS A 56 2.41 -18.59 5.96
C LYS A 56 3.53 -17.59 5.65
N PHE A 57 3.18 -16.31 5.57
CA PHE A 57 4.09 -15.17 5.47
C PHE A 57 3.74 -14.17 6.57
N ASP A 58 4.44 -14.22 7.70
CA ASP A 58 4.23 -13.34 8.85
C ASP A 58 5.15 -12.13 8.76
N LEU A 59 4.61 -10.93 8.68
CA LEU A 59 5.41 -9.71 8.55
C LEU A 59 6.35 -9.44 9.75
N LYS A 60 6.15 -10.13 10.89
CA LYS A 60 7.06 -10.03 12.05
C LYS A 60 8.17 -11.06 12.04
N ASP A 61 8.02 -12.16 11.30
CA ASP A 61 8.94 -13.30 11.35
C ASP A 61 9.55 -13.53 9.98
N GLU A 62 10.77 -13.04 9.81
CA GLU A 62 11.52 -13.09 8.55
C GLU A 62 11.82 -14.52 8.11
N ASN A 63 11.84 -15.49 9.03
CA ASN A 63 12.04 -16.90 8.70
C ASN A 63 10.87 -17.49 7.91
N THR A 64 9.70 -16.87 8.00
CA THR A 64 8.53 -17.24 7.19
C THR A 64 8.57 -16.63 5.79
N TRP A 65 9.50 -15.71 5.52
CA TRP A 65 9.56 -15.03 4.24
C TRP A 65 10.28 -15.88 3.21
N HIS A 66 9.53 -16.30 2.22
CA HIS A 66 10.08 -16.91 1.02
C HIS A 66 10.73 -15.86 0.10
N LYS A 67 11.54 -16.31 -0.87
CA LYS A 67 12.21 -15.44 -1.84
C LYS A 67 11.24 -14.44 -2.51
N PRO A 68 11.59 -13.15 -2.61
CA PRO A 68 10.82 -12.17 -3.37
C PRO A 68 10.74 -12.55 -4.84
N THR A 69 9.61 -12.21 -5.46
CA THR A 69 9.38 -12.39 -6.90
C THR A 69 10.16 -11.37 -7.73
N GLY A 70 10.41 -10.19 -7.17
CA GLY A 70 11.25 -9.16 -7.78
C GLY A 70 11.82 -8.22 -6.73
N ILE A 71 12.95 -7.60 -7.04
CA ILE A 71 13.59 -6.57 -6.23
C ILE A 71 13.91 -5.41 -7.16
N SER A 72 13.62 -4.20 -6.71
CA SER A 72 14.01 -2.96 -7.40
C SER A 72 14.68 -2.02 -6.41
N GLN A 73 15.57 -1.17 -6.91
CA GLN A 73 16.26 -0.17 -6.11
C GLN A 73 16.16 1.19 -6.79
N CYS A 74 16.02 2.24 -5.99
CA CYS A 74 16.13 3.62 -6.44
C CYS A 74 16.84 4.45 -5.37
N ILE A 75 17.43 5.57 -5.81
CA ILE A 75 18.13 6.51 -4.94
C ILE A 75 17.31 7.79 -4.89
N PHE A 76 17.17 8.37 -3.70
CA PHE A 76 16.61 9.70 -3.56
C PHE A 76 17.47 10.56 -2.65
N THR A 77 17.55 11.85 -3.00
CA THR A 77 18.28 12.84 -2.23
C THR A 77 17.29 13.60 -1.36
N THR A 78 17.55 13.64 -0.06
CA THR A 78 16.77 14.44 0.89
C THR A 78 16.97 15.94 0.66
N LYS A 79 16.07 16.79 1.17
CA LYS A 79 16.23 18.27 1.13
C LYS A 79 17.56 18.76 1.74
N LYS A 80 18.20 17.95 2.59
CA LYS A 80 19.49 18.25 3.24
C LYS A 80 20.69 17.66 2.49
N GLY A 81 20.51 17.11 1.29
CA GLY A 81 21.59 16.57 0.44
C GLY A 81 22.01 15.12 0.73
N ARG A 82 21.48 14.48 1.78
CA ARG A 82 21.77 13.05 2.06
C ARG A 82 21.15 12.14 1.00
N GLN A 83 21.94 11.24 0.44
CA GLN A 83 21.45 10.21 -0.48
C GLN A 83 20.96 8.99 0.30
N LEU A 84 19.78 8.50 -0.06
CA LEU A 84 19.15 7.35 0.56
C LEU A 84 18.83 6.32 -0.52
N THR A 85 19.18 5.06 -0.25
CA THR A 85 18.89 3.95 -1.14
C THR A 85 17.61 3.27 -0.66
N VAL A 86 16.61 3.19 -1.54
CA VAL A 86 15.36 2.47 -1.30
C VAL A 86 15.45 1.12 -1.98
N THR A 87 15.33 0.05 -1.20
CA THR A 87 15.20 -1.31 -1.70
C THR A 87 13.75 -1.77 -1.56
N ILE A 88 13.15 -2.15 -2.69
CA ILE A 88 11.76 -2.56 -2.82
C ILE A 88 11.71 -4.04 -3.16
N SER A 89 11.36 -4.87 -2.18
CA SER A 89 11.15 -6.30 -2.37
C SER A 89 9.68 -6.59 -2.61
N GLY A 90 9.36 -7.28 -3.70
CA GLY A 90 7.98 -7.57 -4.10
C GLY A 90 7.66 -9.07 -4.12
N TRP A 91 6.52 -9.44 -3.53
CA TRP A 91 5.97 -10.80 -3.60
C TRP A 91 4.63 -10.77 -4.32
N LYS A 92 4.58 -11.40 -5.50
CA LYS A 92 3.36 -11.48 -6.32
C LYS A 92 2.51 -12.67 -5.88
N GLN A 93 1.21 -12.62 -6.17
CA GLN A 93 0.24 -13.68 -5.88
C GLN A 93 0.09 -14.03 -4.40
N MET A 94 0.17 -13.01 -3.55
CA MET A 94 -0.09 -13.15 -2.12
C MET A 94 -1.59 -13.10 -1.84
N LEU A 95 -2.00 -13.82 -0.81
CA LEU A 95 -3.38 -13.91 -0.34
C LEU A 95 -3.48 -13.47 1.12
N MET A 96 -4.64 -12.94 1.46
CA MET A 96 -5.03 -12.67 2.84
C MET A 96 -6.35 -13.40 3.14
N LYS A 97 -6.56 -13.73 4.41
CA LYS A 97 -7.87 -14.23 4.85
C LYS A 97 -8.90 -13.12 4.70
N GLY A 98 -10.01 -13.46 4.06
CA GLY A 98 -11.15 -12.57 3.89
C GLY A 98 -12.08 -12.53 5.09
N THR A 99 -13.21 -11.87 4.91
CA THR A 99 -14.39 -11.96 5.80
C THR A 99 -15.50 -12.75 5.08
N GLN A 100 -16.64 -12.96 5.74
CA GLN A 100 -17.80 -13.60 5.11
C GLN A 100 -18.28 -12.83 3.86
N ASN A 101 -18.24 -11.50 3.93
CA ASN A 101 -18.66 -10.60 2.85
C ASN A 101 -17.60 -10.48 1.74
N TYR A 102 -16.32 -10.49 2.11
CA TYR A 102 -15.21 -10.32 1.16
C TYR A 102 -14.31 -11.54 1.09
N LYS A 103 -14.57 -12.39 0.09
CA LYS A 103 -13.78 -13.59 -0.22
C LYS A 103 -12.43 -13.20 -0.85
N MET A 104 -11.51 -12.72 -0.02
CA MET A 104 -10.18 -12.22 -0.43
C MET A 104 -9.26 -13.29 -1.05
N ASN A 105 -9.59 -14.57 -0.92
CA ASN A 105 -8.91 -15.64 -1.64
C ASN A 105 -9.03 -15.52 -3.18
N ARG A 106 -10.04 -14.80 -3.68
CA ARG A 106 -10.25 -14.56 -5.13
C ARG A 106 -9.44 -13.38 -5.67
N TYR A 107 -8.88 -12.55 -4.79
CA TYR A 107 -8.22 -11.31 -5.14
C TYR A 107 -6.77 -11.32 -4.66
N PRO A 108 -5.88 -12.03 -5.39
CA PRO A 108 -4.46 -11.99 -5.09
C PRO A 108 -3.91 -10.58 -5.26
N PHE A 109 -2.94 -10.23 -4.42
CA PHE A 109 -2.27 -8.94 -4.43
C PHE A 109 -0.75 -9.10 -4.54
N THR A 110 -0.07 -7.98 -4.77
CA THR A 110 1.38 -7.89 -4.65
C THR A 110 1.70 -7.25 -3.31
N LEU A 111 2.51 -7.93 -2.49
CA LEU A 111 3.03 -7.39 -1.23
C LEU A 111 4.39 -6.75 -1.50
N LEU A 112 4.61 -5.54 -1.00
CA LEU A 112 5.90 -4.85 -1.09
C LEU A 112 6.48 -4.61 0.30
N GLN A 113 7.78 -4.81 0.44
CA GLN A 113 8.59 -4.34 1.56
C GLN A 113 9.50 -3.22 1.06
N ILE A 114 9.46 -2.09 1.73
CA ILE A 114 10.30 -0.93 1.46
C ILE A 114 11.29 -0.79 2.60
N ASN A 115 12.57 -0.98 2.27
CA ASN A 115 13.69 -0.77 3.18
C ASN A 115 14.49 0.43 2.69
N ILE A 116 14.84 1.33 3.60
CA ILE A 116 15.63 2.52 3.29
C ILE A 116 16.97 2.39 4.01
N THR A 117 18.06 2.56 3.29
CA THR A 117 19.42 2.59 3.85
C THR A 117 20.10 3.91 3.53
N ASP A 118 21.04 4.31 4.37
CA ASP A 118 21.92 5.44 4.07
C ASP A 118 23.10 5.06 3.17
N GLU A 119 23.94 6.04 2.88
CA GLU A 119 25.17 5.92 2.07
C GLU A 119 26.16 4.89 2.62
N VAL A 120 26.12 4.63 3.93
CA VAL A 120 26.98 3.66 4.62
C VAL A 120 26.34 2.26 4.66
N GLY A 121 25.06 2.14 4.27
CA GLY A 121 24.29 0.90 4.28
C GLY A 121 23.49 0.67 5.58
N ASN A 122 23.46 1.64 6.50
CA ASN A 122 22.67 1.52 7.73
C ASN A 122 21.18 1.69 7.43
N GLN A 123 20.36 0.80 7.98
CA GLN A 123 18.92 0.89 7.82
C GLN A 123 18.32 2.09 8.56
N ILE A 124 17.53 2.88 7.86
CA ILE A 124 16.80 4.02 8.42
C ILE A 124 15.37 3.60 8.72
N GLY A 125 15.08 3.48 10.01
CA GLY A 125 13.74 3.17 10.49
C GLY A 125 13.30 1.74 10.22
N LYS A 126 12.04 1.46 10.51
CA LYS A 126 11.45 0.13 10.34
C LYS A 126 11.00 -0.07 8.88
N PRO A 127 11.05 -1.31 8.36
CA PRO A 127 10.52 -1.63 7.05
C PRO A 127 9.07 -1.19 6.91
N MET A 128 8.75 -0.54 5.80
CA MET A 128 7.37 -0.22 5.43
C MET A 128 6.82 -1.33 4.55
N TRP A 129 5.53 -1.64 4.72
CA TRP A 129 4.84 -2.64 3.92
C TRP A 129 3.69 -2.02 3.15
N LEU A 130 3.59 -2.35 1.86
CA LEU A 130 2.49 -1.92 0.99
C LEU A 130 1.77 -3.13 0.39
N ILE A 131 0.47 -3.00 0.18
CA ILE A 131 -0.33 -3.90 -0.66
C ILE A 131 -0.69 -3.15 -1.94
N VAL A 132 -0.43 -3.81 -3.07
CA VAL A 132 -0.91 -3.40 -4.40
C VAL A 132 -1.96 -4.39 -4.85
N ILE A 133 -3.21 -3.94 -4.94
CA ILE A 133 -4.35 -4.79 -5.34
C ILE A 133 -5.07 -4.20 -6.55
N GLY A 134 -5.65 -5.08 -7.36
CA GLY A 134 -6.30 -4.72 -8.62
C GLY A 134 -5.99 -5.76 -9.70
N SER A 135 -6.87 -5.86 -10.69
CA SER A 135 -6.71 -6.73 -11.87
C SER A 135 -5.41 -6.40 -12.63
N ARG A 136 -5.14 -5.10 -12.83
CA ARG A 136 -4.02 -4.55 -13.59
C ARG A 136 -2.74 -4.34 -12.78
N ARG A 137 -2.69 -4.79 -11.52
CA ARG A 137 -1.52 -4.57 -10.61
C ARG A 137 -0.18 -5.08 -11.14
N GLN A 138 -0.20 -5.99 -12.12
CA GLN A 138 1.00 -6.56 -12.72
C GLN A 138 1.61 -5.67 -13.82
N GLU A 139 0.87 -4.66 -14.26
CA GLU A 139 1.32 -3.67 -15.25
C GLU A 139 2.19 -2.57 -14.61
N LEU A 140 2.11 -2.39 -13.29
CA LEU A 140 2.90 -1.41 -12.56
C LEU A 140 4.24 -2.00 -12.12
N SER A 141 5.32 -1.22 -12.25
CA SER A 141 6.61 -1.59 -11.67
C SER A 141 6.59 -1.43 -10.15
N LEU A 142 7.56 -2.06 -9.48
CA LEU A 142 7.72 -1.92 -8.02
C LEU A 142 8.01 -0.46 -7.62
N ILE A 143 8.73 0.27 -8.49
CA ILE A 143 9.07 1.68 -8.29
C ILE A 143 7.81 2.55 -8.45
N ASP A 144 6.98 2.32 -9.48
CA ASP A 144 5.73 3.08 -9.67
C ASP A 144 4.79 2.94 -8.48
N CYS A 145 4.70 1.71 -7.93
CA CYS A 145 3.89 1.46 -6.74
C CYS A 145 4.41 2.22 -5.52
N TYR A 146 5.73 2.30 -5.34
CA TYR A 146 6.35 3.04 -4.26
C TYR A 146 6.17 4.56 -4.41
N GLU A 147 6.40 5.10 -5.61
CA GLU A 147 6.21 6.53 -5.89
C GLU A 147 4.75 6.95 -5.73
N SER A 148 3.79 6.10 -6.11
CA SER A 148 2.36 6.33 -5.87
C SER A 148 2.03 6.48 -4.38
N ASP A 149 2.62 5.67 -3.50
CA ASP A 149 2.44 5.82 -2.05
C ASP A 149 3.12 7.08 -1.51
N ARG A 150 4.30 7.42 -2.05
CA ARG A 150 5.02 8.64 -1.67
C ARG A 150 4.23 9.91 -1.98
N GLN A 151 3.64 10.01 -3.17
CA GLN A 151 2.77 11.13 -3.55
C GLN A 151 1.58 11.27 -2.59
N ARG A 152 1.05 10.15 -2.09
CA ARG A 152 -0.05 10.17 -1.12
C ARG A 152 0.36 10.72 0.24
N TYR A 153 1.59 10.45 0.67
CA TYR A 153 2.13 11.08 1.88
C TYR A 153 2.27 12.60 1.72
N ASP A 154 2.66 13.08 0.54
CA ASP A 154 2.72 14.51 0.24
C ASP A 154 1.32 15.16 0.28
N MET A 155 0.27 14.45 -0.16
CA MET A 155 -1.12 14.90 0.01
C MET A 155 -1.55 15.00 1.48
N GLU A 156 -1.11 14.08 2.36
CA GLU A 156 -1.40 14.21 3.80
C GLU A 156 -0.75 15.47 4.39
N HIS A 157 0.46 15.83 3.95
CA HIS A 157 1.12 17.08 4.33
C HIS A 157 0.32 18.31 3.84
N LEU A 158 -0.14 18.30 2.59
CA LEU A 158 -1.03 19.33 2.05
C LEU A 158 -2.25 19.54 2.95
N PHE A 159 -3.00 18.47 3.26
CA PHE A 159 -4.21 18.61 4.08
C PHE A 159 -3.90 19.02 5.52
N ARG A 160 -2.80 18.53 6.10
CA ARG A 160 -2.39 18.91 7.44
C ARG A 160 -2.02 20.39 7.51
N PHE A 161 -1.21 20.86 6.57
CA PHE A 161 -0.83 22.26 6.47
C PHE A 161 -2.05 23.13 6.19
N GLY A 162 -2.89 22.75 5.22
CA GLY A 162 -4.13 23.45 4.88
C GLY A 162 -5.03 23.65 6.10
N LYS A 163 -5.26 22.59 6.88
CA LYS A 163 -6.09 22.69 8.10
C LYS A 163 -5.44 23.52 9.20
N GLN A 164 -4.14 23.36 9.44
CA GLN A 164 -3.46 23.98 10.59
C GLN A 164 -3.01 25.42 10.34
N LYS A 165 -2.69 25.78 9.10
CA LYS A 165 -2.04 27.04 8.74
C LYS A 165 -2.86 27.88 7.77
N LEU A 166 -3.68 27.25 6.91
CA LEU A 166 -4.54 27.96 5.96
C LEU A 166 -6.01 27.96 6.37
N LEU A 167 -6.34 27.46 7.58
CA LEU A 167 -7.70 27.45 8.10
C LEU A 167 -8.71 26.80 7.15
N MET A 168 -8.26 25.80 6.37
CA MET A 168 -9.01 25.16 5.29
C MET A 168 -10.39 24.65 5.74
N THR A 169 -10.52 24.20 6.99
CA THR A 169 -11.79 23.69 7.53
C THR A 169 -12.38 24.57 8.63
N ALA A 170 -11.80 25.75 8.90
CA ALA A 170 -12.30 26.65 9.95
C ALA A 170 -13.34 27.65 9.42
N TYR A 171 -13.37 27.86 8.11
CA TYR A 171 -14.39 28.70 7.47
C TYR A 171 -15.70 27.95 7.36
N SER A 172 -16.72 28.38 8.12
CA SER A 172 -18.08 27.83 8.08
C SER A 172 -19.02 28.89 7.54
N THR A 173 -19.62 28.61 6.37
CA THR A 173 -20.56 29.50 5.69
C THR A 173 -21.83 28.71 5.34
N PRO A 174 -23.03 29.31 5.42
CA PRO A 174 -24.25 28.66 4.96
C PRO A 174 -24.33 28.55 3.43
N ASP A 175 -23.46 29.27 2.70
CA ASP A 175 -23.38 29.25 1.24
C ASP A 175 -22.26 28.30 0.77
N VAL A 176 -22.66 27.22 0.09
CA VAL A 176 -21.77 26.19 -0.47
C VAL A 176 -20.74 26.78 -1.44
N GLN A 177 -21.12 27.78 -2.25
CA GLN A 177 -20.23 28.34 -3.26
C GLN A 177 -19.08 29.12 -2.62
N HIS A 178 -19.33 29.79 -1.49
CA HIS A 178 -18.28 30.44 -0.70
C HIS A 178 -17.35 29.42 -0.04
N GLU A 179 -17.87 28.29 0.43
CA GLU A 179 -17.05 27.21 1.00
C GLU A 179 -16.12 26.62 -0.08
N GLU A 180 -16.66 26.28 -1.26
CA GLU A 180 -15.86 25.76 -2.37
C GLU A 180 -14.77 26.74 -2.82
N ASN A 181 -15.10 28.04 -2.90
CA ASN A 181 -14.14 29.08 -3.25
C ASN A 181 -13.03 29.21 -2.20
N TRP A 182 -13.36 29.09 -0.91
CA TRP A 182 -12.37 29.05 0.16
C TRP A 182 -11.42 27.86 0.01
N PHE A 183 -11.96 26.66 -0.24
CA PHE A 183 -11.13 25.49 -0.51
C PHE A 183 -10.18 25.71 -1.70
N LYS A 184 -10.67 26.27 -2.82
CA LYS A 184 -9.83 26.60 -3.98
C LYS A 184 -8.71 27.59 -3.64
N LEU A 185 -9.01 28.65 -2.89
CA LEU A 185 -8.02 29.65 -2.46
C LEU A 185 -6.93 29.02 -1.57
N THR A 186 -7.31 28.18 -0.61
CA THR A 186 -6.33 27.49 0.25
C THR A 186 -5.45 26.52 -0.52
N LEU A 187 -5.97 25.84 -1.55
CA LEU A 187 -5.18 24.98 -2.42
C LEU A 187 -4.17 25.78 -3.25
N ILE A 188 -4.58 26.92 -3.84
CA ILE A 188 -3.69 27.80 -4.60
C ILE A 188 -2.58 28.37 -3.69
N ALA A 189 -2.94 28.81 -2.48
CA ALA A 189 -1.99 29.37 -1.51
C ALA A 189 -0.91 28.37 -1.06
N TYR A 190 -1.17 27.06 -1.11
CA TYR A 190 -0.18 26.04 -0.77
C TYR A 190 0.88 25.82 -1.87
N VAL A 191 0.51 26.06 -3.13
CA VAL A 191 1.38 25.79 -4.29
C VAL A 191 2.42 26.90 -4.50
N ASN A 192 2.19 28.09 -3.92
CA ASN A 192 3.08 29.25 -3.96
C ASN A 192 4.09 29.23 -2.82
#